data_AF-A0A2D4MS65-F1
#
_entry.id   AF-A0A2D4MS65-F1
#
_cell.length_a   1.000
_cell.length_b   1.000
_cell.length_c   1.000
_cell.angle_alpha   90.00
_cell.angle_beta   90.00
_cell.angle_gamma   90.00
#
_symmetry.space_group_name_H-M   'P 1'
#
loop_
_entity.id
_entity.type
_entity.pdbx_description
1 polymer ?
#
loop_
_entity_poly.entity_id
_entity_poly.type
_entity_poly.pdbx_seq_one_letter_code
_entity_poly.pdbx_strand_id
1 'polypeptide(L)'
;DLEALVATGKREDGGRLTLEQKELCRCRLKLLTYLDRLATYEEILGGPHAAEQNYDAEFFRKFRNQNIVLSAITYARESNVRGLEILFTYHGSDLLRYRLPVLSNFPETTSPHEYSFLLPEACYRENALEIVPWSEKKHREEDWCEGSACKLIIDPVLQDESEILFDSQPELLKYRATDISINLVTNWYWKRAEEIENYSMQVNTRV
;
A
#
# COMPACT_ATOMS: atom_id res chain seq x y z
N ASP A 1 -21.32 -10.40 -23.75
CA ASP A 1 -21.16 -9.73 -22.45
C ASP A 1 -19.84 -10.19 -21.83
N LEU A 2 -18.88 -9.28 -21.61
CA LEU A 2 -17.52 -9.60 -21.14
C LEU A 2 -17.51 -10.04 -19.67
N GLU A 3 -18.41 -9.48 -18.86
CA GLU A 3 -18.58 -9.83 -17.46
C GLU A 3 -19.04 -11.29 -17.32
N ALA A 4 -20.09 -11.67 -18.06
CA ALA A 4 -20.57 -13.05 -18.11
C ALA A 4 -19.47 -14.04 -18.59
N LEU A 5 -18.66 -13.65 -19.57
CA LEU A 5 -17.57 -14.47 -20.10
C LEU A 5 -16.43 -14.70 -19.10
N VAL A 6 -16.17 -13.73 -18.22
CA VAL A 6 -15.16 -13.84 -17.15
C VAL A 6 -15.73 -14.63 -15.97
N ALA A 7 -17.00 -14.43 -15.63
CA ALA A 7 -17.67 -15.12 -14.53
C ALA A 7 -17.81 -16.65 -14.76
N THR A 8 -18.03 -17.09 -16.01
CA THR A 8 -18.17 -18.52 -16.32
C THR A 8 -16.83 -19.26 -16.47
N GLY A 9 -15.70 -18.56 -16.57
CA GLY A 9 -14.36 -19.13 -16.76
C GLY A 9 -14.18 -20.01 -18.01
N LYS A 10 -15.25 -20.20 -18.80
CA LYS A 10 -15.37 -21.05 -19.97
C LYS A 10 -16.46 -20.47 -20.85
N ARG A 11 -16.19 -20.41 -22.16
CA ARG A 11 -17.26 -20.33 -23.15
C ARG A 11 -18.07 -21.64 -23.16
N GLU A 12 -19.27 -21.61 -23.70
CA GLU A 12 -20.03 -22.84 -24.05
C GLU A 12 -19.24 -23.77 -25.01
N ASP A 13 -18.17 -23.23 -25.63
CA ASP A 13 -17.22 -23.88 -26.52
C ASP A 13 -15.82 -24.14 -25.90
N GLY A 14 -15.62 -23.97 -24.58
CA GLY A 14 -14.40 -24.36 -23.88
C GLY A 14 -13.12 -23.54 -24.18
N GLY A 15 -13.21 -22.46 -24.96
CA GLY A 15 -12.07 -21.61 -25.35
C GLY A 15 -11.72 -20.52 -24.34
N ARG A 16 -10.41 -20.28 -24.13
CA ARG A 16 -9.85 -19.15 -23.35
C ARG A 16 -10.24 -17.79 -23.97
N LEU A 17 -10.21 -16.70 -23.17
CA LEU A 17 -10.39 -15.32 -23.69
C LEU A 17 -9.41 -15.02 -24.84
N THR A 18 -9.88 -14.30 -25.86
CA THR A 18 -9.00 -13.82 -26.95
C THR A 18 -8.01 -12.77 -26.44
N LEU A 19 -6.96 -12.48 -27.22
CA LEU A 19 -5.99 -11.44 -26.88
C LEU A 19 -6.65 -10.06 -26.74
N GLU A 20 -7.56 -9.72 -27.64
CA GLU A 20 -8.32 -8.47 -27.60
C GLU A 20 -9.21 -8.38 -26.35
N GLN A 21 -9.90 -9.46 -25.98
CA GLN A 21 -10.71 -9.50 -24.76
C GLN A 21 -9.87 -9.32 -23.50
N LYS A 22 -8.68 -9.94 -23.46
CA LYS A 22 -7.73 -9.73 -22.36
C LYS A 22 -7.22 -8.30 -22.30
N GLU A 23 -6.94 -7.69 -23.46
CA GLU A 23 -6.46 -6.31 -23.52
C GLU A 23 -7.52 -5.32 -23.06
N LEU A 24 -8.78 -5.51 -23.45
CA LEU A 24 -9.90 -4.71 -22.94
C LEU A 24 -10.01 -4.81 -21.41
N CYS A 25 -9.82 -6.01 -20.85
CA CYS A 25 -9.81 -6.19 -19.40
C CYS A 25 -8.60 -5.50 -18.74
N ARG A 26 -7.40 -5.52 -19.34
CA ARG A 26 -6.24 -4.74 -18.87
C ARG A 26 -6.51 -3.25 -18.88
N CYS A 27 -7.08 -2.73 -19.98
CA CYS A 27 -7.43 -1.33 -20.10
C CYS A 27 -8.45 -0.92 -19.02
N ARG A 28 -9.49 -1.74 -18.81
CA ARG A 28 -10.50 -1.49 -17.76
C ARG A 28 -9.85 -1.46 -16.38
N LEU A 29 -9.07 -2.47 -16.02
CA LEU A 29 -8.37 -2.54 -14.75
C LEU A 29 -7.46 -1.32 -14.54
N LYS A 30 -6.69 -0.93 -15.57
CA LYS A 30 -5.80 0.23 -15.51
C LYS A 30 -6.54 1.55 -15.33
N LEU A 31 -7.67 1.74 -16.01
CA LEU A 31 -8.52 2.93 -15.86
C LEU A 31 -9.14 2.99 -14.46
N LEU A 32 -9.61 1.86 -13.93
CA LEU A 32 -10.13 1.74 -12.57
C LEU A 32 -9.05 2.05 -11.52
N THR A 33 -7.84 1.50 -11.68
CA THR A 33 -6.70 1.86 -10.84
C THR A 33 -6.41 3.36 -10.89
N TYR A 34 -6.42 3.97 -12.08
CA TYR A 34 -6.21 5.42 -12.19
C TYR A 34 -7.34 6.24 -11.55
N LEU A 35 -8.58 5.75 -11.60
CA LEU A 35 -9.71 6.39 -10.91
C LEU A 35 -9.50 6.36 -9.40
N ASP A 36 -9.11 5.22 -8.83
CA ASP A 36 -8.84 5.09 -7.40
C ASP A 36 -7.64 5.94 -6.97
N ARG A 37 -6.61 6.04 -7.82
CA ARG A 37 -5.47 6.95 -7.60
C ARG A 37 -5.88 8.41 -7.65
N LEU A 38 -6.82 8.79 -8.52
CA LEU A 38 -7.31 10.17 -8.58
C LEU A 38 -8.03 10.52 -7.29
N ALA A 39 -9.01 9.70 -6.88
CA ALA A 39 -9.75 9.92 -5.63
C ALA A 39 -8.80 9.96 -4.41
N THR A 40 -7.77 9.12 -4.39
CA THR A 40 -6.73 9.14 -3.35
C THR A 40 -5.93 10.43 -3.37
N TYR A 41 -5.56 10.93 -4.55
CA TYR A 41 -4.84 12.19 -4.65
C TYR A 41 -5.71 13.36 -4.20
N GLU A 42 -7.00 13.36 -4.52
CA GLU A 42 -7.96 14.36 -4.01
C GLU A 42 -8.01 14.35 -2.48
N GLU A 43 -8.09 13.18 -1.84
CA GLU A 43 -8.00 13.06 -0.37
C GLU A 43 -6.68 13.62 0.19
N ILE A 44 -5.55 13.36 -0.49
CA ILE A 44 -4.23 13.89 -0.09
C ILE A 44 -4.19 15.42 -0.18
N LEU A 45 -4.86 16.00 -1.17
CA LEU A 45 -4.97 17.45 -1.33
C LEU A 45 -5.95 18.11 -0.33
N GLY A 46 -6.62 17.32 0.51
CA GLY A 46 -7.61 17.83 1.48
C GLY A 46 -9.06 17.71 1.02
N GLY A 47 -9.34 16.82 0.06
CA GLY A 47 -10.66 16.53 -0.48
C GLY A 47 -10.97 17.27 -1.79
N PRO A 48 -12.13 17.00 -2.42
CA PRO A 48 -12.43 17.43 -3.79
C PRO A 48 -12.34 18.94 -4.02
N HIS A 49 -12.82 19.75 -3.06
CA HIS A 49 -12.79 21.21 -3.19
C HIS A 49 -11.36 21.78 -3.14
N ALA A 50 -10.51 21.24 -2.27
CA ALA A 50 -9.11 21.64 -2.21
C ALA A 50 -8.34 21.13 -3.43
N ALA A 51 -8.72 19.96 -3.95
CA ALA A 51 -8.12 19.38 -5.14
C ALA A 51 -8.32 20.25 -6.39
N GLU A 52 -9.50 20.86 -6.58
CA GLU A 52 -9.75 21.77 -7.71
C GLU A 52 -8.72 22.91 -7.83
N GLN A 53 -8.20 23.39 -6.70
CA GLN A 53 -7.24 24.50 -6.65
C GLN A 53 -5.79 24.04 -6.65
N ASN A 54 -5.52 22.87 -6.08
CA ASN A 54 -4.15 22.39 -5.81
C ASN A 54 -3.72 21.22 -6.69
N TYR A 55 -4.58 20.79 -7.64
CA TYR A 55 -4.28 19.67 -8.52
C TYR A 55 -3.06 19.96 -9.41
N ASP A 56 -2.06 19.10 -9.32
CA ASP A 56 -0.89 19.08 -10.19
C ASP A 56 -0.98 17.88 -11.15
N ALA A 57 -1.17 18.19 -12.44
CA ALA A 57 -1.28 17.17 -13.50
C ALA A 57 0.02 16.38 -13.70
N GLU A 58 1.18 17.01 -13.51
CA GLU A 58 2.49 16.38 -13.65
C GLU A 58 2.77 15.44 -12.47
N PHE A 59 2.42 15.88 -11.26
CA PHE A 59 2.42 15.02 -10.09
C PHE A 59 1.50 13.81 -10.29
N PHE A 60 0.23 14.05 -10.66
CA PHE A 60 -0.74 12.96 -10.82
C PHE A 60 -0.31 11.97 -11.91
N ARG A 61 0.26 12.47 -13.01
CA ARG A 61 0.79 11.62 -14.08
C ARG A 61 1.86 10.66 -13.56
N LYS A 62 2.74 11.11 -12.67
CA LYS A 62 3.75 10.24 -12.02
C LYS A 62 3.08 9.30 -11.03
N PHE A 63 2.30 9.84 -10.11
CA PHE A 63 1.66 9.09 -9.03
C PHE A 63 0.79 7.93 -9.53
N ARG A 64 -0.07 8.17 -10.52
CA ARG A 64 -0.95 7.12 -11.06
C ARG A 64 -0.22 5.97 -11.76
N ASN A 65 1.02 6.21 -12.22
CA ASN A 65 1.84 5.20 -12.90
C ASN A 65 2.85 4.52 -11.98
N GLN A 66 3.00 5.00 -10.75
CA GLN A 66 3.99 4.50 -9.81
C GLN A 66 3.42 3.34 -8.99
N ASN A 67 4.27 2.35 -8.70
CA ASN A 67 3.93 1.31 -7.74
C ASN A 67 3.53 1.95 -6.40
N ILE A 68 2.40 1.52 -5.84
CA ILE A 68 1.83 2.12 -4.62
C ILE A 68 2.79 1.98 -3.43
N VAL A 69 3.50 0.86 -3.30
CA VAL A 69 4.49 0.62 -2.25
C VAL A 69 5.64 1.61 -2.37
N LEU A 70 6.10 1.89 -3.60
CA LEU A 70 7.13 2.90 -3.82
C LEU A 70 6.63 4.31 -3.44
N SER A 71 5.38 4.65 -3.79
CA SER A 71 4.78 5.92 -3.34
C SER A 71 4.74 6.02 -1.82
N ALA A 72 4.38 4.94 -1.13
CA ALA A 72 4.34 4.90 0.34
C ALA A 72 5.74 5.05 0.98
N ILE A 73 6.76 4.41 0.40
CA ILE A 73 8.17 4.60 0.81
C ILE A 73 8.61 6.05 0.64
N THR A 74 8.31 6.66 -0.52
CA THR A 74 8.63 8.08 -0.76
C THR A 74 7.97 8.97 0.29
N TYR A 75 6.69 8.73 0.60
CA TYR A 75 5.96 9.53 1.59
C TYR A 75 6.54 9.37 3.00
N ALA A 76 6.96 8.16 3.39
CA ALA A 76 7.64 7.95 4.66
C ALA A 76 8.97 8.73 4.72
N ARG A 77 9.79 8.70 3.66
CA ARG A 77 11.08 9.40 3.57
C ARG A 77 10.94 10.93 3.63
N GLU A 78 9.84 11.45 3.10
CA GLU A 78 9.51 12.88 3.11
C GLU A 78 8.76 13.30 4.39
N SER A 79 8.60 12.38 5.35
CA SER A 79 7.82 12.59 6.58
C SER A 79 6.37 13.01 6.32
N ASN A 80 5.80 12.64 5.17
CA ASN A 80 4.42 12.92 4.78
C ASN A 80 3.46 11.92 5.46
N VAL A 81 3.27 12.11 6.76
CA VAL A 81 2.46 11.22 7.62
C VAL A 81 1.01 11.15 7.13
N ARG A 82 0.41 12.29 6.81
CA ARG A 82 -1.00 12.36 6.36
C ARG A 82 -1.20 11.65 5.02
N GLY A 83 -0.30 11.85 4.06
CA GLY A 83 -0.36 11.14 2.80
C GLY A 83 -0.29 9.63 3.01
N LEU A 84 0.62 9.18 3.88
CA LEU A 84 0.80 7.75 4.15
C LEU A 84 -0.42 7.12 4.84
N GLU A 85 -1.07 7.84 5.76
CA GLU A 85 -2.35 7.43 6.35
C GLU A 85 -3.42 7.17 5.27
N ILE A 86 -3.55 8.09 4.32
CA ILE A 86 -4.52 8.00 3.24
C ILE A 86 -4.18 6.81 2.32
N LEU A 87 -2.89 6.60 2.02
CA LEU A 87 -2.47 5.44 1.25
C LEU A 87 -2.82 4.12 1.95
N PHE A 88 -2.51 3.96 3.25
CA PHE A 88 -2.89 2.76 4.00
C PHE A 88 -4.40 2.57 4.08
N THR A 89 -5.17 3.66 4.15
CA THR A 89 -6.62 3.61 4.24
C THR A 89 -7.26 3.13 2.93
N TYR A 90 -6.83 3.65 1.78
CA TYR A 90 -7.50 3.38 0.50
C TYR A 90 -6.83 2.35 -0.40
N HIS A 91 -5.57 1.99 -0.13
CA HIS A 91 -4.80 0.98 -0.88
C HIS A 91 -4.27 -0.13 0.03
N GLY A 92 -4.95 -0.38 1.16
CA GLY A 92 -4.46 -1.28 2.19
C GLY A 92 -4.25 -2.72 1.72
N SER A 93 -5.09 -3.21 0.80
CA SER A 93 -4.95 -4.54 0.17
C SER A 93 -3.58 -4.78 -0.49
N ASP A 94 -2.99 -3.73 -1.07
CA ASP A 94 -1.70 -3.79 -1.75
C ASP A 94 -0.54 -3.30 -0.86
N LEU A 95 -0.84 -2.58 0.22
CA LEU A 95 0.16 -1.88 1.04
C LEU A 95 0.37 -2.44 2.44
N LEU A 96 -0.67 -2.90 3.14
CA LEU A 96 -0.57 -3.19 4.58
C LEU A 96 0.39 -4.32 4.90
N ARG A 97 0.59 -5.25 3.95
CA ARG A 97 1.62 -6.29 4.07
C ARG A 97 3.04 -5.72 4.15
N TYR A 98 3.23 -4.49 3.68
CA TYR A 98 4.48 -3.73 3.71
C TYR A 98 4.47 -2.62 4.77
N ARG A 99 3.47 -2.55 5.66
CA ARG A 99 3.32 -1.48 6.66
C ARG A 99 4.61 -1.26 7.45
N LEU A 100 5.15 -2.30 8.08
CA LEU A 100 6.39 -2.19 8.87
C LEU A 100 7.62 -1.78 8.03
N PRO A 101 7.92 -2.41 6.87
CA PRO A 101 8.96 -1.94 5.96
C PRO A 101 8.84 -0.47 5.54
N VAL A 102 7.62 -0.02 5.22
CA VAL A 102 7.36 1.37 4.84
C VAL A 102 7.61 2.31 6.01
N LEU A 103 7.13 1.97 7.21
CA LEU A 103 7.35 2.78 8.42
C LEU A 103 8.84 2.87 8.81
N SER A 104 9.64 1.85 8.49
CA SER A 104 11.11 1.91 8.68
C SER A 104 11.80 2.96 7.80
N ASN A 105 11.14 3.50 6.78
CA ASN A 105 11.69 4.53 5.90
C ASN A 105 11.47 5.97 6.41
N PHE A 106 10.80 6.17 7.55
CA PHE A 106 10.77 7.49 8.18
C PHE A 106 12.20 7.93 8.55
N PRO A 107 12.60 9.20 8.31
CA PRO A 107 13.86 9.72 8.81
C PRO A 107 13.92 9.66 10.33
N GLU A 108 15.09 9.43 10.91
CA GLU A 108 15.30 9.41 12.37
C GLU A 108 15.10 10.79 13.02
N THR A 109 15.08 11.85 12.20
CA THR A 109 14.72 13.21 12.60
C THR A 109 13.21 13.44 12.71
N THR A 110 12.37 12.51 12.23
CA THR A 110 10.92 12.60 12.36
C THR A 110 10.51 12.08 13.74
N SER A 111 9.79 12.87 14.53
CA SER A 111 9.38 12.42 15.85
C SER A 111 8.41 11.24 15.76
N PRO A 112 8.61 10.12 16.50
CA PRO A 112 7.65 9.03 16.58
C PRO A 112 6.25 9.44 17.02
N HIS A 113 6.12 10.58 17.71
CA HIS A 113 4.82 11.12 18.09
C HIS A 113 4.02 11.62 16.87
N GLU A 114 4.69 12.17 15.85
CA GLU A 114 4.04 12.71 14.65
C GLU A 114 3.36 11.62 13.82
N TYR A 115 3.94 10.41 13.77
CA TYR A 115 3.39 9.28 13.02
C TYR A 115 2.85 8.15 13.92
N SER A 116 2.63 8.43 15.21
CA SER A 116 2.23 7.43 16.20
C SER A 116 0.96 6.67 15.81
N PHE A 117 -0.03 7.34 15.22
CA PHE A 117 -1.28 6.73 14.76
C PHE A 117 -1.10 5.82 13.53
N LEU A 118 0.03 5.90 12.81
CA LEU A 118 0.37 4.95 11.75
C LEU A 118 0.98 3.66 12.29
N LEU A 119 1.42 3.66 13.55
CA LEU A 119 2.08 2.52 14.16
C LEU A 119 1.09 1.40 14.52
N PRO A 120 1.51 0.12 14.48
CA PRO A 120 0.66 -0.96 14.95
C PRO A 120 0.43 -0.85 16.46
N GLU A 121 -0.84 -0.85 16.85
CA GLU A 121 -1.28 -0.90 18.23
C GLU A 121 -1.73 -2.31 18.59
N ALA A 122 -1.53 -2.72 19.84
CA ALA A 122 -2.02 -3.99 20.35
C ALA A 122 -3.10 -3.73 21.42
N CYS A 123 -4.17 -4.52 21.39
CA CYS A 123 -5.28 -4.43 22.33
C CYS A 123 -5.61 -5.83 22.86
N TYR A 124 -6.00 -5.92 24.13
CA TYR A 124 -6.52 -7.16 24.70
C TYR A 124 -7.98 -7.36 24.25
N ARG A 125 -8.24 -8.45 23.50
CA ARG A 125 -9.58 -8.88 23.08
C ARG A 125 -9.74 -10.36 23.35
N GLU A 126 -10.88 -10.76 23.90
CA GLU A 126 -11.22 -12.19 24.11
C GLU A 126 -10.12 -13.03 24.79
N ASN A 127 -9.44 -12.47 25.79
CA ASN A 127 -8.30 -13.06 26.52
C ASN A 127 -7.00 -13.26 25.72
N ALA A 128 -6.87 -12.66 24.54
CA ALA A 128 -5.63 -12.62 23.77
C ALA A 128 -5.18 -11.17 23.52
N LEU A 129 -3.87 -10.94 23.47
CA LEU A 129 -3.30 -9.69 23.01
C LEU A 129 -3.19 -9.75 21.48
N GLU A 130 -3.88 -8.87 20.78
CA GLU A 130 -3.98 -8.87 19.32
C GLU A 130 -3.59 -7.51 18.74
N ILE A 131 -3.04 -7.51 17.53
CA ILE A 131 -2.78 -6.28 16.78
C ILE A 131 -4.11 -5.73 16.26
N VAL A 132 -4.36 -4.45 16.49
CA VAL A 132 -5.53 -3.76 15.97
C VAL A 132 -5.41 -3.66 14.45
N PRO A 133 -6.37 -4.20 13.68
CA PRO A 133 -6.34 -4.10 12.23
C PRO A 133 -6.48 -2.65 11.77
N TRP A 134 -5.88 -2.31 10.63
CA TRP A 134 -6.08 -0.99 10.04
C TRP A 134 -7.52 -0.85 9.56
N SER A 135 -8.12 0.32 9.78
CA SER A 135 -9.47 0.61 9.28
C SER A 135 -9.42 1.02 7.81
N GLU A 136 -9.35 0.05 6.92
CA GLU A 136 -9.39 0.28 5.47
C GLU A 136 -10.74 0.83 4.99
N LYS A 137 -10.70 1.57 3.88
CA LYS A 137 -11.86 2.09 3.14
C LYS A 137 -11.64 1.85 1.66
N LYS A 138 -12.74 1.82 0.91
CA LYS A 138 -12.71 1.78 -0.57
C LYS A 138 -13.31 3.06 -1.12
N HIS A 139 -12.79 3.52 -2.24
CA HIS A 139 -13.35 4.68 -2.97
C HIS A 139 -14.66 4.36 -3.67
N ARG A 140 -14.84 3.08 -4.03
CA ARG A 140 -15.99 2.57 -4.79
C ARG A 140 -16.18 1.08 -4.54
N GLU A 141 -17.29 0.54 -5.02
CA GLU A 141 -17.48 -0.90 -5.11
C GLU A 141 -16.50 -1.52 -6.11
N GLU A 142 -16.11 -2.77 -5.85
CA GLU A 142 -15.21 -3.51 -6.73
C GLU A 142 -15.91 -3.84 -8.05
N ASP A 143 -15.17 -3.67 -9.13
CA ASP A 143 -15.57 -4.11 -10.46
C ASP A 143 -15.27 -5.60 -10.62
N TRP A 144 -16.07 -6.30 -11.42
CA TRP A 144 -15.88 -7.73 -11.70
C TRP A 144 -14.47 -8.03 -12.26
N CYS A 145 -13.81 -7.08 -12.93
CA CYS A 145 -12.47 -7.29 -13.48
C CYS A 145 -11.35 -7.24 -12.43
N GLU A 146 -11.64 -6.79 -11.22
CA GLU A 146 -10.67 -6.67 -10.12
C GLU A 146 -10.55 -7.95 -9.29
N GLY A 147 -11.48 -8.88 -9.47
CA GLY A 147 -11.46 -10.19 -8.84
C GLY A 147 -10.26 -11.04 -9.29
N SER A 148 -9.80 -11.91 -8.39
CA SER A 148 -8.63 -12.78 -8.61
C SER A 148 -8.74 -13.65 -9.87
N ALA A 149 -9.94 -14.16 -10.17
CA ALA A 149 -10.20 -14.94 -11.38
C ALA A 149 -9.91 -14.14 -12.65
N CYS A 150 -10.35 -12.88 -12.71
CA CYS A 150 -10.12 -12.02 -13.87
C CYS A 150 -8.63 -11.66 -14.00
N LYS A 151 -8.01 -11.25 -12.89
CA LYS A 151 -6.58 -10.91 -12.83
C LYS A 151 -5.69 -12.04 -13.35
N LEU A 152 -5.92 -13.29 -12.92
CA LEU A 152 -5.15 -14.46 -13.38
C LEU A 152 -5.32 -14.76 -14.88
N ILE A 153 -6.49 -14.47 -15.46
CA ILE A 153 -6.76 -14.69 -16.89
C ILE A 153 -6.05 -13.65 -17.76
N ILE A 154 -6.02 -12.41 -17.27
CA ILE A 154 -5.43 -11.25 -17.93
C ILE A 154 -3.91 -11.31 -17.86
N ASP A 155 -3.36 -11.56 -16.68
CA ASP A 155 -1.93 -11.60 -16.44
C ASP A 155 -1.58 -12.75 -15.48
N PRO A 156 -1.19 -13.92 -16.01
CA PRO A 156 -0.82 -15.06 -15.19
C PRO A 156 0.55 -14.90 -14.50
N VAL A 157 1.31 -13.85 -14.83
CA VAL A 157 2.64 -13.55 -14.26
C VAL A 157 2.53 -12.34 -13.32
N LEU A 158 1.52 -12.30 -12.46
CA LEU A 158 1.46 -11.35 -11.35
C LEU A 158 2.50 -11.73 -10.30
N GLN A 159 3.78 -11.51 -10.60
CA GLN A 159 4.80 -11.42 -9.57
C GLN A 159 4.63 -10.07 -8.88
N ASP A 160 4.59 -10.09 -7.54
CA ASP A 160 4.63 -8.89 -6.74
C ASP A 160 6.04 -8.29 -6.82
N GLU A 161 6.30 -7.52 -7.88
CA GLU A 161 7.60 -6.87 -8.16
C GLU A 161 7.97 -5.82 -7.10
N SER A 162 7.09 -5.57 -6.12
CA SER A 162 7.35 -4.62 -5.04
C SER A 162 8.51 -5.04 -4.14
N GLU A 163 8.94 -6.31 -4.19
CA GLU A 163 10.14 -6.78 -3.47
C GLU A 163 11.43 -6.11 -3.97
N ILE A 164 11.55 -5.85 -5.27
CA ILE A 164 12.70 -5.17 -5.90
C ILE A 164 12.89 -3.77 -5.29
N LEU A 165 11.81 -3.16 -4.81
CA LEU A 165 11.86 -1.83 -4.17
C LEU A 165 12.67 -1.84 -2.87
N PHE A 166 12.89 -3.01 -2.27
CA PHE A 166 13.65 -3.20 -1.03
C PHE A 166 15.06 -3.73 -1.27
N ASP A 167 15.55 -3.81 -2.51
CA ASP A 167 16.91 -4.30 -2.81
C ASP A 167 18.01 -3.50 -2.08
N SER A 168 17.77 -2.22 -1.82
CA SER A 168 18.68 -1.37 -1.04
C SER A 168 18.64 -1.62 0.48
N GLN A 169 17.59 -2.28 0.98
CA GLN A 169 17.30 -2.55 2.39
C GLN A 169 16.65 -3.93 2.57
N PRO A 170 17.30 -5.02 2.10
CA PRO A 170 16.68 -6.35 2.05
C PRO A 170 16.31 -6.89 3.43
N GLU A 171 16.97 -6.42 4.49
CA GLU A 171 16.67 -6.75 5.88
C GLU A 171 15.26 -6.34 6.31
N LEU A 172 14.62 -5.38 5.62
CA LEU A 172 13.25 -4.97 5.90
C LEU A 172 12.21 -6.01 5.47
N LEU A 173 12.55 -6.87 4.49
CA LEU A 173 11.61 -7.87 3.97
C LEU A 173 11.18 -8.89 5.04
N LYS A 174 11.98 -9.11 6.09
CA LYS A 174 11.60 -9.96 7.23
C LYS A 174 10.40 -9.42 8.02
N TYR A 175 10.08 -8.13 7.88
CA TYR A 175 8.93 -7.48 8.52
C TYR A 175 7.70 -7.41 7.61
N ARG A 176 7.77 -7.95 6.39
CA ARG A 176 6.61 -8.09 5.51
C ARG A 176 5.70 -9.19 6.04
N ALA A 177 4.43 -8.89 6.27
CA ALA A 177 3.45 -9.86 6.75
C ALA A 177 2.03 -9.42 6.41
N THR A 178 1.23 -10.31 5.83
CA THR A 178 -0.22 -10.09 5.65
C THR A 178 -0.92 -10.03 7.00
N ASP A 179 -0.60 -10.97 7.89
CA ASP A 179 -1.07 -11.01 9.27
C ASP A 179 0.09 -10.70 10.22
N ILE A 180 0.11 -9.48 10.75
CA ILE A 180 1.20 -9.02 11.60
C ILE A 180 1.02 -9.57 13.03
N SER A 181 1.99 -10.34 13.51
CA SER A 181 1.97 -10.90 14.87
C SER A 181 2.57 -9.96 15.93
N ILE A 182 2.18 -10.13 17.19
CA ILE A 182 2.74 -9.39 18.34
C ILE A 182 4.27 -9.52 18.41
N ASN A 183 4.81 -10.71 18.15
CA ASN A 183 6.25 -10.95 18.18
C ASN A 183 6.95 -10.15 17.06
N LEU A 184 6.39 -10.15 15.86
CA LEU A 184 6.92 -9.40 14.72
C LEU A 184 6.95 -7.89 15.00
N VAL A 185 5.83 -7.34 15.50
CA VAL A 185 5.73 -5.92 15.88
C VAL A 185 6.72 -5.56 16.98
N THR A 186 6.82 -6.39 18.02
CA THR A 186 7.76 -6.20 19.13
C THR A 186 9.20 -6.13 18.61
N ASN A 187 9.61 -7.11 17.80
CA ASN A 187 10.96 -7.12 17.23
C ASN A 187 11.23 -5.91 16.33
N TRP A 188 10.23 -5.51 15.53
CA TRP A 188 10.33 -4.32 14.69
C TRP A 188 10.52 -3.04 15.52
N TYR A 189 9.74 -2.83 16.58
CA TYR A 189 9.89 -1.68 17.48
C TYR A 189 11.27 -1.63 18.14
N TRP A 190 11.75 -2.76 18.66
CA TRP A 190 13.08 -2.85 19.25
C TRP A 190 14.16 -2.46 18.24
N LYS A 191 14.08 -3.02 17.02
CA LYS A 191 15.06 -2.72 15.98
C LYS A 191 14.98 -1.25 15.55
N ARG A 192 13.77 -0.72 15.43
CA ARG A 192 13.56 0.67 15.01
C ARG A 192 14.09 1.67 16.04
N ALA A 193 13.91 1.39 17.33
CA ALA A 193 14.47 2.21 18.41
C ALA A 193 16.01 2.20 18.38
N GLU A 194 16.62 1.03 18.20
CA GLU A 194 18.07 0.87 18.06
C GLU A 194 18.61 1.65 16.85
N GLU A 195 17.94 1.60 15.69
CA GLU A 195 18.32 2.36 14.49
C GLU A 195 18.28 3.87 14.75
N ILE A 196 17.17 4.37 15.30
CA ILE A 196 17.01 5.80 15.59
C ILE A 196 18.10 6.29 16.57
N GLU A 197 18.41 5.51 17.61
CA GLU A 197 19.48 5.85 18.54
C GLU A 197 20.85 5.91 17.86
N ASN A 198 21.18 4.93 17.01
CA ASN A 198 22.46 4.87 16.29
C ASN A 198 22.63 6.02 15.28
N TYR A 199 21.59 6.38 14.54
CA TYR A 199 21.68 7.39 13.46
C TYR A 199 21.48 8.83 13.95
N SER A 200 20.76 9.04 15.06
CA SER A 200 20.57 10.38 15.63
C SER A 200 21.85 10.96 16.25
N MET A 201 22.86 10.12 16.54
CA MET A 201 24.14 10.51 17.16
C MET A 201 23.97 11.33 18.46
N GLN A 202 22.80 11.26 19.12
CA GLN A 202 22.49 12.05 20.31
C GLN A 202 23.20 11.54 21.58
N VAL A 203 24.00 10.49 21.49
CA VAL A 203 24.81 9.99 22.60
C VAL A 203 26.22 10.59 22.54
N ASN A 204 26.34 11.86 22.94
CA ASN A 204 27.54 12.32 23.62
C ASN A 204 27.19 12.85 25.01
N THR A 205 26.62 11.98 25.84
CA THR A 205 26.59 12.16 27.29
C THR A 205 27.17 10.94 27.98
N ARG A 206 28.47 10.73 27.73
CA ARG A 206 29.38 10.20 28.76
C ARG A 206 30.45 11.26 28.98
N VAL A 207 30.13 12.22 29.85
CA VAL A 207 31.12 13.04 30.55
C VAL A 207 31.44 12.33 31.86
#